data_AF-A0A932NI97-F1
#
_entry.id   AF-A0A932NI97-F1
#
_cell.length_a   1.000
_cell.length_b   1.000
_cell.length_c   1.000
_cell.angle_alpha   90.00
_cell.angle_beta   90.00
_cell.angle_gamma   90.00
#
_symmetry.space_group_name_H-M   'P 1'
#
loop_
_entity.id
_entity.type
_entity.pdbx_description
1 polymer ?
#
loop_
_entity_poly.entity_id
_entity_poly.type
_entity_poly.pdbx_seq_one_letter_code
_entity_poly.pdbx_strand_id
1 'polypeptide(L)'
;MPFRPLIALVLVFSLGASSARAAASAGTSAATFLNLGFGARPLGLAEAYVAMADDVSALHYNPAGLSFAQPAAASAPGAYELLFTHTLFVQGIALDQLGLLRRPWGLSVTNLRVTGIEARTTETSVPDSNFGASDLALGLSYGRKAGDVGLGGTFKIIRQSIGGRSANAFALDFGALRRFENQPLSVGASLTNLGTKVRFIDESAPLPLAIKGAVTYGMTKSFPHAISLQLDLPRDSDPIVRLGAEYRGFGPFALRAGYRTFGGGQRDAVLGKTLGTTASGFTEFYGLFMGMGLQTKLGNIDYAIMPYGELGLAHRLSLGLRFGASSNKGSSDK
;
A
#
# COMPACT_ATOMS: atom_id res chain seq x y z
N MET A 1 23.29 -17.19 -22.31
CA MET A 1 22.32 -16.24 -22.87
C MET A 1 20.92 -16.50 -22.28
N PRO A 2 20.38 -15.63 -21.40
CA PRO A 2 18.97 -15.72 -21.02
C PRO A 2 18.25 -14.36 -20.94
N PHE A 3 18.46 -13.44 -21.89
CA PHE A 3 17.71 -12.17 -21.95
C PHE A 3 16.44 -12.23 -22.81
N ARG A 4 16.21 -13.36 -23.50
CA ARG A 4 15.08 -13.55 -24.41
C ARG A 4 13.68 -13.49 -23.75
N PRO A 5 13.44 -13.95 -22.51
CA PRO A 5 12.11 -13.81 -21.91
C PRO A 5 11.83 -12.38 -21.39
N LEU A 6 12.86 -11.61 -21.04
CA LEU A 6 12.72 -10.24 -20.53
C LEU A 6 12.27 -9.27 -21.64
N ILE A 7 12.79 -9.45 -22.85
CA ILE A 7 12.47 -8.61 -24.03
C ILE A 7 11.04 -8.91 -24.53
N ALA A 8 10.61 -10.17 -24.49
CA ALA A 8 9.25 -10.55 -24.86
C ALA A 8 8.19 -9.98 -23.88
N LEU A 9 8.52 -9.90 -22.59
CA LEU A 9 7.63 -9.33 -21.56
C LEU A 9 7.43 -7.82 -21.71
N VAL A 10 8.48 -7.09 -22.12
CA VAL A 10 8.43 -5.63 -22.38
C VAL A 10 7.63 -5.32 -23.67
N LEU A 11 7.75 -6.17 -24.70
CA LEU A 11 7.08 -5.96 -25.99
C LEU A 11 5.57 -6.20 -25.95
N VAL A 12 5.07 -7.19 -25.20
CA VAL A 12 3.62 -7.43 -25.07
C VAL A 12 2.90 -6.28 -24.34
N PHE A 13 3.58 -5.54 -23.46
CA PHE A 13 2.99 -4.38 -22.78
C PHE A 13 2.96 -3.10 -23.63
N SER A 14 3.87 -2.96 -24.60
CA SER A 14 3.90 -1.79 -25.48
C SER A 14 2.73 -1.72 -26.47
N LEU A 15 2.10 -2.86 -26.78
CA LEU A 15 0.98 -2.95 -27.72
C LEU A 15 -0.41 -2.84 -27.06
N GLY A 16 -0.50 -2.76 -25.73
CA GLY A 16 -1.78 -2.67 -25.00
C GLY A 16 -2.15 -1.28 -24.48
N ALA A 17 -1.24 -0.30 -24.52
CA ALA A 17 -1.41 0.98 -23.85
C ALA A 17 -2.22 2.04 -24.64
N SER A 18 -2.69 1.73 -25.86
CA SER A 18 -3.23 2.75 -26.77
C SER A 18 -4.76 2.89 -26.76
N SER A 19 -5.50 2.19 -25.90
CA SER A 19 -6.97 2.31 -25.87
C SER A 19 -7.58 2.06 -24.50
N ALA A 20 -7.45 3.03 -23.60
CA ALA A 20 -8.28 3.13 -22.39
C ALA A 20 -8.58 4.60 -22.08
N ARG A 21 -9.35 5.26 -22.95
CA ARG A 21 -9.99 6.55 -22.63
C ARG A 21 -11.40 6.30 -22.10
N ALA A 22 -11.48 6.03 -20.80
CA ALA A 22 -12.70 6.13 -20.00
C ALA A 22 -12.36 6.12 -18.49
N ALA A 23 -11.42 6.96 -18.05
CA ALA A 23 -11.35 7.31 -16.64
C ALA A 23 -12.44 8.37 -16.37
N ALA A 24 -13.25 8.17 -15.33
CA ALA A 24 -14.09 9.26 -14.82
C ALA A 24 -13.19 10.44 -14.44
N SER A 25 -13.75 11.67 -14.41
CA SER A 25 -13.00 12.85 -13.97
C SER A 25 -12.25 12.56 -12.68
N ALA A 26 -10.94 12.85 -12.68
CA ALA A 26 -10.07 12.55 -11.56
C ALA A 26 -10.62 13.15 -10.26
N GLY A 27 -10.53 12.41 -9.15
CA GLY A 27 -10.91 12.93 -7.82
C GLY A 27 -12.42 12.93 -7.52
N THR A 28 -13.20 12.06 -8.16
CA THR A 28 -14.65 11.92 -7.91
C THR A 28 -15.01 10.96 -6.77
N SER A 29 -14.03 10.28 -6.18
CA SER A 29 -14.25 9.35 -5.08
C SER A 29 -14.09 10.02 -3.70
N ALA A 30 -14.91 9.59 -2.75
CA ALA A 30 -14.73 9.88 -1.33
C ALA A 30 -13.77 8.88 -0.68
N ALA A 31 -13.44 9.08 0.60
CA ALA A 31 -12.54 8.20 1.37
C ALA A 31 -11.19 7.92 0.67
N THR A 32 -10.60 8.95 0.04
CA THR A 32 -9.33 8.83 -0.71
C THR A 32 -8.15 8.40 0.17
N PHE A 33 -8.26 8.53 1.50
CA PHE A 33 -7.28 7.99 2.45
C PHE A 33 -7.08 6.47 2.32
N LEU A 34 -8.05 5.74 1.76
CA LEU A 34 -7.93 4.31 1.47
C LEU A 34 -6.87 3.98 0.40
N ASN A 35 -6.44 4.97 -0.40
CA ASN A 35 -5.36 4.84 -1.37
C ASN A 35 -3.98 5.16 -0.77
N LEU A 36 -3.91 5.64 0.47
CA LEU A 36 -2.64 5.87 1.13
C LEU A 36 -2.04 4.52 1.55
N GLY A 37 -0.84 4.22 1.04
CA GLY A 37 -0.21 2.92 1.25
C GLY A 37 -0.10 2.51 2.72
N PHE A 38 0.02 1.21 2.94
CA PHE A 38 0.17 0.60 4.26
C PHE A 38 1.61 0.12 4.48
N GLY A 39 2.25 0.59 5.55
CA GLY A 39 3.65 0.23 5.87
C GLY A 39 4.71 0.95 5.02
N ALA A 40 5.93 1.01 5.55
CA ALA A 40 7.10 1.63 4.92
C ALA A 40 7.76 0.72 3.89
N ARG A 41 7.81 -0.59 4.12
CA ARG A 41 8.40 -1.56 3.16
C ARG A 41 7.72 -1.50 1.78
N PRO A 42 6.37 -1.62 1.67
CA PRO A 42 5.70 -1.47 0.38
C PRO A 42 5.85 -0.07 -0.21
N LEU A 43 5.83 0.96 0.64
CA LEU A 43 6.01 2.35 0.20
C LEU A 43 7.37 2.54 -0.49
N GLY A 44 8.45 1.99 0.08
CA GLY A 44 9.79 2.03 -0.53
C GLY A 44 9.90 1.29 -1.87
N LEU A 45 8.89 0.49 -2.24
CA LEU A 45 8.76 -0.20 -3.52
C LEU A 45 7.74 0.48 -4.44
N ALA A 46 7.44 1.75 -4.18
CA ALA A 46 6.38 2.51 -4.85
C ALA A 46 5.04 1.79 -4.84
N GLU A 47 4.77 0.97 -3.82
CA GLU A 47 3.55 0.18 -3.64
C GLU A 47 3.33 -0.93 -4.69
N ALA A 48 4.39 -1.35 -5.41
CA ALA A 48 4.37 -2.53 -6.29
C ALA A 48 4.37 -3.83 -5.46
N TYR A 49 3.29 -4.09 -4.72
CA TYR A 49 3.26 -5.09 -3.66
C TYR A 49 2.21 -6.20 -3.81
N VAL A 50 1.31 -6.11 -4.81
CA VAL A 50 0.18 -7.04 -4.97
C VAL A 50 0.63 -8.50 -5.17
N ALA A 51 1.72 -8.71 -5.91
CA ALA A 51 2.31 -10.05 -6.11
C ALA A 51 3.37 -10.41 -5.05
N MET A 52 3.75 -9.47 -4.18
CA MET A 52 4.69 -9.70 -3.07
C MET A 52 3.97 -10.15 -1.81
N ALA A 53 3.00 -9.37 -1.32
CA ALA A 53 2.07 -9.62 -0.21
C ALA A 53 2.43 -10.80 0.71
N ASP A 54 3.54 -10.68 1.45
CA ASP A 54 4.13 -11.75 2.27
C ASP A 54 4.19 -11.42 3.78
N ASP A 55 3.76 -10.22 4.17
CA ASP A 55 3.72 -9.73 5.55
C ASP A 55 2.38 -9.07 5.90
N VAL A 56 2.31 -8.42 7.07
CA VAL A 56 1.12 -7.73 7.59
C VAL A 56 0.54 -6.72 6.59
N SER A 57 1.35 -6.14 5.70
CA SER A 57 0.88 -5.18 4.69
C SER A 57 -0.03 -5.84 3.65
N ALA A 58 -0.03 -7.17 3.53
CA ALA A 58 -0.96 -7.91 2.69
C ALA A 58 -2.44 -7.59 2.99
N LEU A 59 -2.75 -7.21 4.24
CA LEU A 59 -4.10 -6.77 4.67
C LEU A 59 -4.63 -5.58 3.87
N HIS A 60 -3.74 -4.78 3.27
CA HIS A 60 -4.09 -3.61 2.47
C HIS A 60 -3.92 -3.85 0.95
N TYR A 61 -2.86 -4.55 0.54
CA TYR A 61 -2.53 -4.69 -0.89
C TYR A 61 -3.15 -5.91 -1.56
N ASN A 62 -3.12 -7.07 -0.91
CA ASN A 62 -3.64 -8.32 -1.46
C ASN A 62 -3.90 -9.35 -0.33
N PRO A 63 -5.15 -9.55 0.10
CA PRO A 63 -5.48 -10.48 1.19
C PRO A 63 -5.18 -11.95 0.86
N ALA A 64 -4.99 -12.32 -0.41
CA ALA A 64 -4.52 -13.67 -0.76
C ALA A 64 -3.12 -13.98 -0.20
N GLY A 65 -2.32 -12.96 0.14
CA GLY A 65 -1.04 -13.15 0.83
C GLY A 65 -1.16 -13.91 2.16
N LEU A 66 -2.32 -13.82 2.82
CA LEU A 66 -2.59 -14.49 4.09
C LEU A 66 -2.67 -16.01 3.96
N SER A 67 -2.93 -16.54 2.76
CA SER A 67 -3.02 -17.98 2.54
C SER A 67 -1.67 -18.69 2.52
N PHE A 68 -0.57 -17.95 2.34
CA PHE A 68 0.76 -18.51 2.22
C PHE A 68 1.52 -18.36 3.55
N ALA A 69 2.15 -19.45 3.98
CA ALA A 69 3.17 -19.38 5.01
C ALA A 69 4.36 -18.53 4.51
N GLN A 70 5.05 -17.87 5.43
CA GLN A 70 6.31 -17.18 5.10
C GLN A 70 7.39 -18.20 4.73
N PRO A 71 8.21 -17.94 3.69
CA PRO A 71 9.38 -18.77 3.40
C PRO A 71 10.33 -18.81 4.61
N ALA A 72 10.66 -20.02 5.06
CA ALA A 72 11.17 -20.33 6.40
C ALA A 72 12.43 -19.60 6.88
N ALA A 73 12.33 -19.01 8.08
CA ALA A 73 13.33 -19.01 9.17
C ALA A 73 12.76 -18.49 10.51
N ALA A 74 11.63 -17.75 10.50
CA ALA A 74 11.12 -17.06 11.71
C ALA A 74 9.60 -17.19 11.98
N SER A 75 8.84 -17.88 11.12
CA SER A 75 7.39 -18.02 11.26
C SER A 75 7.02 -19.45 11.65
N ALA A 76 7.01 -19.74 12.95
CA ALA A 76 6.34 -20.95 13.40
C ALA A 76 4.85 -20.87 13.03
N PRO A 77 4.20 -22.00 12.69
CA PRO A 77 2.76 -22.06 12.56
C PRO A 77 2.09 -21.41 13.78
N GLY A 78 1.16 -20.48 13.54
CA GLY A 78 0.42 -19.79 14.59
C GLY A 78 1.08 -18.56 15.21
N ALA A 79 2.25 -18.13 14.73
CA ALA A 79 2.85 -16.85 15.17
C ALA A 79 1.95 -15.65 14.83
N TYR A 80 1.95 -14.66 15.73
CA TYR A 80 1.37 -13.35 15.50
C TYR A 80 2.42 -12.43 14.87
N GLU A 81 1.99 -11.65 13.89
CA GLU A 81 2.76 -10.53 13.34
C GLU A 81 1.97 -9.23 13.58
N LEU A 82 2.64 -8.22 14.11
CA LEU A 82 2.09 -6.89 14.32
C LEU A 82 2.85 -5.89 13.45
N LEU A 83 2.16 -4.93 12.84
CA LEU A 83 2.78 -3.80 12.15
C LEU A 83 2.16 -2.52 12.68
N PHE A 84 3.01 -1.64 13.22
CA PHE A 84 2.66 -0.25 13.48
C PHE A 84 3.34 0.64 12.44
N THR A 85 2.63 1.63 11.91
CA THR A 85 3.19 2.59 10.95
C THR A 85 2.70 3.97 11.29
N HIS A 86 3.63 4.93 11.26
CA HIS A 86 3.35 6.34 11.40
C HIS A 86 3.95 7.09 10.21
N THR A 87 3.14 7.95 9.58
CA THR A 87 3.60 8.83 8.50
C THR A 87 3.55 10.27 8.98
N LEU A 88 4.71 10.93 8.89
CA LEU A 88 4.80 12.37 9.08
C LEU A 88 4.55 13.01 7.71
N PHE A 89 3.35 13.55 7.53
CA PHE A 89 3.02 14.38 6.38
C PHE A 89 3.24 15.86 6.71
N VAL A 90 3.24 16.67 5.65
CA VAL A 90 3.33 18.13 5.71
C VAL A 90 2.04 18.68 6.32
N GLN A 91 2.13 19.81 7.05
CA GLN A 91 0.98 20.58 7.57
C GLN A 91 0.07 19.85 8.58
N GLY A 92 0.63 19.06 9.50
CA GLY A 92 -0.13 18.51 10.64
C GLY A 92 -1.10 17.36 10.30
N ILE A 93 -0.96 16.79 9.11
CA ILE A 93 -1.64 15.55 8.72
C ILE A 93 -0.90 14.37 9.34
N ALA A 94 -1.62 13.53 10.09
CA ALA A 94 -1.08 12.31 10.69
C ALA A 94 -1.80 11.08 10.11
N LEU A 95 -1.03 10.13 9.62
CA LEU A 95 -1.53 8.82 9.19
C LEU A 95 -0.93 7.73 10.09
N ASP A 96 -1.81 7.12 10.89
CA ASP A 96 -1.50 6.02 11.78
C ASP A 96 -2.13 4.73 11.27
N GLN A 97 -1.36 3.65 11.25
CA GLN A 97 -1.80 2.35 10.78
C GLN A 97 -1.35 1.26 11.74
N LEU A 98 -2.25 0.32 12.01
CA LEU A 98 -2.00 -0.86 12.82
C LEU A 98 -2.50 -2.08 12.06
N GLY A 99 -1.69 -3.13 11.98
CA GLY A 99 -2.07 -4.42 11.43
C GLY A 99 -1.71 -5.53 12.39
N LEU A 100 -2.62 -6.47 12.60
CA LEU A 100 -2.38 -7.72 13.32
C LEU A 100 -2.68 -8.87 12.39
N LEU A 101 -1.74 -9.79 12.27
CA LEU A 101 -1.84 -10.94 11.40
C LEU A 101 -1.59 -12.21 12.20
N ARG A 102 -2.57 -13.13 12.17
CA ARG A 102 -2.42 -14.53 12.58
C ARG A 102 -3.08 -15.38 11.53
N ARG A 103 -2.30 -15.82 10.55
CA ARG A 103 -2.79 -16.56 9.40
C ARG A 103 -3.70 -17.73 9.84
N PRO A 104 -4.85 -17.94 9.18
CA PRO A 104 -5.32 -17.28 7.95
C PRO A 104 -6.03 -15.92 8.14
N TRP A 105 -6.10 -15.38 9.36
CA TRP A 105 -6.85 -14.17 9.69
C TRP A 105 -5.95 -12.95 9.87
N GLY A 106 -6.50 -11.76 9.63
CA GLY A 106 -5.86 -10.53 10.08
C GLY A 106 -6.81 -9.36 10.26
N LEU A 107 -6.38 -8.39 11.04
CA LEU A 107 -7.09 -7.17 11.40
C LEU A 107 -6.25 -5.97 11.02
N SER A 108 -6.88 -4.94 10.46
CA SER A 108 -6.21 -3.69 10.12
C SER A 108 -7.01 -2.49 10.62
N VAL A 109 -6.28 -1.45 11.02
CA VAL A 109 -6.79 -0.13 11.37
C VAL A 109 -5.98 0.88 10.59
N THR A 110 -6.67 1.79 9.90
CA THR A 110 -6.06 2.96 9.25
C THR A 110 -6.79 4.19 9.74
N ASN A 111 -6.06 5.14 10.30
CA ASN A 111 -6.60 6.38 10.84
C ASN A 111 -5.82 7.57 10.25
N LEU A 112 -6.50 8.38 9.45
CA LEU A 112 -5.99 9.66 8.96
C LEU A 112 -6.64 10.77 9.77
N ARG A 113 -5.83 11.70 10.29
CA ARG A 113 -6.32 12.83 11.07
C ARG A 113 -5.66 14.13 10.63
N VAL A 114 -6.48 15.18 10.58
CA VAL A 114 -6.06 16.56 10.37
C VAL A 114 -6.64 17.41 11.49
N THR A 115 -5.81 18.21 12.13
CA THR A 115 -6.19 19.08 13.24
C THR A 115 -5.80 20.52 12.96
N GLY A 116 -6.50 21.48 13.57
CA GLY A 116 -6.16 22.89 13.47
C GLY A 116 -6.57 23.51 12.13
N ILE A 117 -7.63 23.00 11.51
CA ILE A 117 -8.19 23.63 10.30
C ILE A 117 -8.92 24.89 10.73
N GLU A 118 -8.48 26.04 10.22
CA GLU A 118 -9.11 27.33 10.49
C GLU A 118 -10.50 27.42 9.84
N ALA A 119 -11.52 27.71 10.63
CA ALA A 119 -12.85 28.05 10.14
C ALA A 119 -12.93 29.56 9.88
N ARG A 120 -13.37 29.92 8.68
CA ARG A 120 -13.62 31.31 8.27
C ARG A 120 -14.95 31.39 7.54
N THR A 121 -15.83 32.26 8.02
CA THR A 121 -17.09 32.60 7.34
C THR A 121 -16.96 33.86 6.49
N THR A 122 -15.91 34.66 6.73
CA THR A 122 -15.55 35.87 5.99
C THR A 122 -14.02 35.97 5.81
N GLU A 123 -13.56 36.75 4.83
CA GLU A 123 -12.13 36.94 4.55
C GLU A 123 -11.53 37.91 5.58
N THR A 124 -11.17 37.37 6.75
CA THR A 124 -10.54 38.10 7.86
C THR A 124 -9.12 37.61 8.10
N SER A 125 -8.33 38.31 8.91
CA SER A 125 -7.01 37.84 9.33
C SER A 125 -7.08 36.86 10.53
N VAL A 126 -8.07 36.99 11.40
CA VAL A 126 -8.28 36.13 12.58
C VAL A 126 -9.36 35.08 12.28
N PRO A 127 -9.09 33.77 12.47
CA PRO A 127 -10.08 32.73 12.21
C PRO A 127 -11.22 32.75 13.26
N ASP A 128 -12.42 32.33 12.86
CA ASP A 128 -13.61 32.31 13.72
C ASP A 128 -13.51 31.21 14.79
N SER A 129 -12.96 30.06 14.40
CA SER A 129 -12.68 28.91 15.27
C SER A 129 -11.76 27.91 14.54
N ASN A 130 -11.41 26.80 15.20
CA ASN A 130 -10.71 25.68 14.56
C ASN A 130 -11.58 24.42 14.57
N PHE A 131 -11.48 23.62 13.52
CA PHE A 131 -12.07 22.29 13.45
C PHE A 131 -11.04 21.24 12.98
N GLY A 132 -11.46 19.97 12.99
CA GLY A 132 -10.65 18.85 12.54
C GLY A 132 -11.41 17.91 11.63
N ALA A 133 -10.65 17.04 10.98
CA ALA A 133 -11.15 15.96 10.15
C ALA A 133 -10.49 14.64 10.57
N SER A 134 -11.25 13.55 10.57
CA SER A 134 -10.74 12.21 10.80
C SER A 134 -11.41 11.18 9.91
N ASP A 135 -10.59 10.30 9.35
CA ASP A 135 -11.02 9.18 8.54
C ASP A 135 -10.48 7.88 9.15
N LEU A 136 -11.39 6.93 9.41
CA LEU A 136 -11.08 5.65 10.02
C LEU A 136 -11.54 4.52 9.11
N ALA A 137 -10.66 3.54 8.87
CA ALA A 137 -11.01 2.26 8.28
C ALA A 137 -10.59 1.11 9.21
N LEU A 138 -11.53 0.20 9.46
CA LEU A 138 -11.29 -1.08 10.13
C LEU A 138 -11.47 -2.20 9.11
N GLY A 139 -10.52 -3.13 9.02
CA GLY A 139 -10.55 -4.24 8.07
C GLY A 139 -10.36 -5.59 8.73
N LEU A 140 -11.25 -6.54 8.46
CA LEU A 140 -11.11 -7.96 8.82
C LEU A 140 -10.81 -8.76 7.55
N SER A 141 -9.68 -9.46 7.53
CA SER A 141 -9.18 -10.20 6.37
C SER A 141 -9.08 -11.69 6.65
N TYR A 142 -9.31 -12.49 5.61
CA TYR A 142 -9.13 -13.94 5.62
C TYR A 142 -8.49 -14.39 4.30
N GLY A 143 -7.55 -15.34 4.36
CA GLY A 143 -6.92 -15.93 3.18
C GLY A 143 -6.80 -17.45 3.25
N ARG A 144 -7.09 -18.14 2.15
CA ARG A 144 -7.02 -19.60 2.03
C ARG A 144 -6.47 -20.04 0.67
N LYS A 145 -5.73 -21.14 0.64
CA LYS A 145 -5.27 -21.75 -0.62
C LYS A 145 -6.39 -22.58 -1.26
N ALA A 146 -6.53 -22.45 -2.57
CA ALA A 146 -7.27 -23.32 -3.46
C ALA A 146 -6.27 -23.90 -4.48
N GLY A 147 -5.72 -25.08 -4.17
CA GLY A 147 -4.57 -25.64 -4.89
C GLY A 147 -3.32 -24.75 -4.72
N ASP A 148 -2.72 -24.37 -5.85
CA ASP A 148 -1.54 -23.49 -5.89
C ASP A 148 -1.87 -22.00 -5.75
N VAL A 149 -3.15 -21.64 -5.88
CA VAL A 149 -3.61 -20.26 -5.86
C VAL A 149 -4.11 -19.92 -4.46
N GLY A 150 -3.55 -18.88 -3.86
CA GLY A 150 -4.10 -18.22 -2.70
C GLY A 150 -5.26 -17.32 -3.10
N LEU A 151 -6.35 -17.41 -2.34
CA LEU A 151 -7.48 -16.50 -2.42
C LEU A 151 -7.63 -15.80 -1.08
N GLY A 152 -8.08 -14.55 -1.09
CA GLY A 152 -8.38 -13.85 0.14
C GLY A 152 -9.44 -12.78 -0.06
N GLY A 153 -10.04 -12.38 1.06
CA GLY A 153 -11.00 -11.30 1.08
C GLY A 153 -10.87 -10.48 2.36
N THR A 154 -11.29 -9.21 2.28
CA THR A 154 -11.31 -8.28 3.40
C THR A 154 -12.65 -7.58 3.44
N PHE A 155 -13.28 -7.53 4.61
CA PHE A 155 -14.41 -6.66 4.87
C PHE A 155 -13.94 -5.40 5.60
N LYS A 156 -14.37 -4.22 5.12
CA LYS A 156 -14.00 -2.93 5.68
C LYS A 156 -15.22 -2.15 6.16
N ILE A 157 -15.07 -1.53 7.33
CA ILE A 157 -15.96 -0.49 7.85
C ILE A 157 -15.20 0.83 7.79
N ILE A 158 -15.79 1.83 7.13
CA ILE A 158 -15.19 3.13 6.88
C ILE A 158 -16.05 4.20 7.53
N ARG A 159 -15.42 5.12 8.27
CA ARG A 159 -16.06 6.28 8.87
C ARG A 159 -15.25 7.53 8.57
N GLN A 160 -15.89 8.54 8.00
CA GLN A 160 -15.32 9.86 7.80
C GLN A 160 -16.03 10.86 8.71
N SER A 161 -15.30 11.82 9.25
CA SER A 161 -15.82 12.87 10.13
C SER A 161 -15.14 14.19 9.84
N ILE A 162 -15.91 15.26 9.62
CA ILE A 162 -15.40 16.62 9.41
C ILE A 162 -16.38 17.63 10.00
N GLY A 163 -15.89 18.59 10.79
CA GLY A 163 -16.72 19.68 11.31
C GLY A 163 -17.98 19.23 12.07
N GLY A 164 -17.92 18.11 12.80
CA GLY A 164 -19.06 17.55 13.55
C GLY A 164 -20.10 16.78 12.72
N ARG A 165 -19.85 16.54 11.43
CA ARG A 165 -20.65 15.65 10.57
C ARG A 165 -19.88 14.37 10.29
N SER A 166 -20.58 13.24 10.21
CA SER A 166 -19.95 11.95 9.88
C SER A 166 -20.72 11.15 8.85
N ALA A 167 -19.99 10.40 8.04
CA ALA A 167 -20.52 9.47 7.05
C ALA A 167 -19.87 8.09 7.23
N ASN A 168 -20.64 7.03 6.96
CA ASN A 168 -20.15 5.66 7.02
C ASN A 168 -20.25 5.00 5.64
N ALA A 169 -19.35 4.07 5.36
CA ALA A 169 -19.39 3.21 4.19
C ALA A 169 -18.84 1.81 4.53
N PHE A 170 -19.20 0.85 3.69
CA PHE A 170 -18.69 -0.52 3.78
C PHE A 170 -18.03 -0.90 2.47
N ALA A 171 -16.97 -1.70 2.54
CA ALA A 171 -16.28 -2.18 1.36
C ALA A 171 -15.81 -3.63 1.50
N LEU A 172 -15.61 -4.26 0.37
CA LEU A 172 -15.00 -5.57 0.21
C LEU A 172 -13.74 -5.43 -0.66
N ASP A 173 -12.69 -6.13 -0.26
CA ASP A 173 -11.54 -6.38 -1.10
C ASP A 173 -11.45 -7.87 -1.41
N PHE A 174 -10.91 -8.20 -2.58
CA PHE A 174 -10.61 -9.56 -2.99
C PHE A 174 -9.19 -9.64 -3.52
N GLY A 175 -8.58 -10.80 -3.30
CA GLY A 175 -7.21 -11.07 -3.69
C GLY A 175 -7.07 -12.46 -4.30
N ALA A 176 -6.21 -12.55 -5.31
CA ALA A 176 -5.66 -13.80 -5.81
C ALA A 176 -4.13 -13.69 -5.89
N LEU A 177 -3.43 -14.75 -5.52
CA LEU A 177 -1.97 -14.78 -5.54
C LEU A 177 -1.50 -16.20 -5.85
N ARG A 178 -0.64 -16.36 -6.86
CA ARG A 178 0.04 -17.62 -7.16
C ARG A 178 1.53 -17.43 -7.03
N ARG A 179 2.19 -18.29 -6.25
CA ARG A 179 3.65 -18.39 -6.16
C ARG A 179 4.06 -19.67 -6.86
N PHE A 180 4.95 -19.58 -7.85
CA PHE A 180 5.45 -20.74 -8.57
C PHE A 180 6.56 -21.40 -7.76
N GLU A 181 6.49 -22.72 -7.54
CA GLU A 181 7.47 -23.41 -6.67
C GLU A 181 8.83 -23.59 -7.36
N ASN A 182 8.82 -23.82 -8.68
CA ASN A 182 10.02 -24.12 -9.47
C ASN A 182 10.69 -22.89 -10.07
N GLN A 183 10.11 -21.70 -9.87
CA GLN A 183 10.62 -20.46 -10.43
C GLN A 183 10.47 -19.34 -9.40
N PRO A 184 11.40 -18.37 -9.33
CA PRO A 184 11.29 -17.21 -8.46
C PRO A 184 10.25 -16.23 -9.02
N LEU A 185 9.02 -16.67 -9.24
CA LEU A 185 7.96 -15.93 -9.90
C LEU A 185 6.70 -15.98 -9.04
N SER A 186 6.06 -14.83 -8.88
CA SER A 186 4.74 -14.69 -8.28
C SER A 186 3.87 -13.80 -9.15
N VAL A 187 2.60 -14.16 -9.28
CA VAL A 187 1.60 -13.37 -10.02
C VAL A 187 0.43 -13.13 -9.07
N GLY A 188 -0.03 -11.89 -9.00
CA GLY A 188 -1.10 -11.48 -8.10
C GLY A 188 -2.09 -10.57 -8.79
N ALA A 189 -3.34 -10.63 -8.33
CA ALA A 189 -4.38 -9.70 -8.68
C ALA A 189 -5.14 -9.30 -7.41
N SER A 190 -5.61 -8.06 -7.35
CA SER A 190 -6.51 -7.62 -6.29
C SER A 190 -7.58 -6.66 -6.81
N LEU A 191 -8.75 -6.72 -6.17
CA LEU A 191 -9.85 -5.77 -6.33
C LEU A 191 -10.02 -5.10 -4.96
N THR A 192 -9.83 -3.79 -4.89
CA THR A 192 -9.89 -3.06 -3.62
C THR A 192 -11.05 -2.08 -3.60
N ASN A 193 -11.70 -1.95 -2.44
CA ASN A 193 -12.75 -0.97 -2.13
C ASN A 193 -14.05 -1.12 -2.94
N LEU A 194 -14.47 -2.36 -3.23
CA LEU A 194 -15.80 -2.61 -3.80
C LEU A 194 -16.85 -2.42 -2.72
N GLY A 195 -17.65 -1.36 -2.79
CA GLY A 195 -18.51 -1.02 -1.66
C GLY A 195 -19.57 0.03 -1.91
N THR A 196 -20.19 0.47 -0.81
CA THR A 196 -21.22 1.51 -0.81
C THR A 196 -20.65 2.87 -1.16
N LYS A 197 -21.49 3.83 -1.53
CA LYS A 197 -21.09 5.25 -1.60
C LYS A 197 -20.98 5.82 -0.19
N VAL A 198 -20.10 6.80 -0.01
CA VAL A 198 -20.08 7.66 1.17
C VAL A 198 -21.11 8.77 0.93
N ARG A 199 -22.06 8.96 1.84
CA ARG A 199 -23.04 10.05 1.75
C ARG A 199 -22.80 11.08 2.84
N PHE A 200 -22.45 12.30 2.45
CA PHE A 200 -22.39 13.45 3.34
C PHE A 200 -23.58 14.35 3.08
N ILE A 201 -24.46 14.46 4.07
CA ILE A 201 -25.71 15.24 3.98
C ILE A 201 -26.53 14.74 2.79
N ASP A 202 -26.49 15.43 1.64
CA ASP A 202 -27.25 15.09 0.43
C ASP A 202 -26.37 14.57 -0.72
N GLU A 203 -25.04 14.74 -0.63
CA GLU A 203 -24.11 14.36 -1.69
C GLU A 203 -23.53 12.96 -1.48
N SER A 204 -23.46 12.19 -2.56
CA SER A 204 -22.95 10.81 -2.52
C SER A 204 -21.78 10.60 -3.48
N ALA A 205 -20.66 10.12 -2.95
CA ALA A 205 -19.48 9.84 -3.73
C ALA A 205 -19.07 8.36 -3.57
N PRO A 206 -18.69 7.68 -4.66
CA PRO A 206 -18.24 6.30 -4.58
C PRO A 206 -16.89 6.16 -3.87
N LEU A 207 -16.62 4.98 -3.30
CA LEU A 207 -15.29 4.61 -2.81
C LEU A 207 -14.28 4.47 -3.96
N PRO A 208 -12.97 4.60 -3.68
CA PRO A 208 -11.92 4.54 -4.69
C PRO A 208 -11.63 3.08 -5.06
N LEU A 209 -12.53 2.51 -5.87
CA LEU A 209 -12.41 1.17 -6.42
C LEU A 209 -11.18 1.10 -7.33
N ALA A 210 -10.39 0.04 -7.19
CA ALA A 210 -9.28 -0.23 -8.10
C ALA A 210 -9.13 -1.73 -8.38
N ILE A 211 -8.84 -2.04 -9.64
CA ILE A 211 -8.38 -3.37 -10.07
C ILE A 211 -6.86 -3.30 -10.21
N LYS A 212 -6.15 -4.28 -9.67
CA LYS A 212 -4.68 -4.30 -9.65
C LYS A 212 -4.19 -5.66 -10.13
N GLY A 213 -3.15 -5.65 -10.96
CA GLY A 213 -2.46 -6.84 -11.42
C GLY A 213 -0.95 -6.65 -11.28
N ALA A 214 -0.24 -7.67 -10.82
CA ALA A 214 1.20 -7.59 -10.60
C ALA A 214 1.92 -8.90 -10.89
N VAL A 215 3.19 -8.76 -11.25
CA VAL A 215 4.15 -9.85 -11.40
C VAL A 215 5.40 -9.49 -10.61
N THR A 216 5.84 -10.41 -9.76
CA THR A 216 7.09 -10.28 -9.00
C THR A 216 8.04 -11.39 -9.41
N TYR A 217 9.26 -11.01 -9.78
CA TYR A 217 10.38 -11.92 -9.97
C TYR A 217 11.35 -11.79 -8.79
N GLY A 218 11.59 -12.88 -8.04
CA GLY A 218 12.49 -12.94 -6.89
C GLY A 218 11.87 -13.60 -5.66
N MET A 219 12.27 -13.14 -4.46
CA MET A 219 11.79 -13.65 -3.16
C MET A 219 12.17 -15.11 -2.85
N THR A 220 13.35 -15.57 -3.29
CA THR A 220 13.83 -16.93 -2.99
C THR A 220 15.03 -16.89 -2.06
N LYS A 221 15.27 -17.94 -1.27
CA LYS A 221 16.44 -18.01 -0.37
C LYS A 221 17.77 -17.82 -1.10
N SER A 222 17.87 -18.25 -2.35
CA SER A 222 19.07 -18.15 -3.19
C SER A 222 19.16 -16.85 -4.00
N PHE A 223 18.09 -16.05 -4.03
CA PHE A 223 18.04 -14.82 -4.81
C PHE A 223 17.53 -13.68 -3.91
N PRO A 224 18.44 -12.92 -3.27
CA PRO A 224 18.09 -11.91 -2.28
C PRO A 224 17.51 -10.63 -2.90
N HIS A 225 17.16 -10.64 -4.19
CA HIS A 225 16.51 -9.54 -4.88
C HIS A 225 15.04 -9.89 -5.18
N ALA A 226 14.19 -8.86 -5.24
CA ALA A 226 12.86 -8.96 -5.80
C ALA A 226 12.60 -7.75 -6.70
N ILE A 227 12.04 -7.98 -7.88
CA ILE A 227 11.60 -6.95 -8.81
C ILE A 227 10.12 -7.17 -9.05
N SER A 228 9.31 -6.14 -8.87
CA SER A 228 7.86 -6.18 -8.97
C SER A 228 7.38 -5.14 -9.97
N LEU A 229 6.56 -5.58 -10.93
CA LEU A 229 5.85 -4.72 -11.86
C LEU A 229 4.36 -4.86 -11.57
N GLN A 230 3.68 -3.73 -11.43
CA GLN A 230 2.26 -3.69 -11.11
C GLN A 230 1.54 -2.63 -11.95
N LEU A 231 0.32 -2.97 -12.36
CA LEU A 231 -0.63 -2.08 -13.02
C LEU A 231 -1.86 -1.94 -12.13
N ASP A 232 -2.24 -0.70 -11.86
CA ASP A 232 -3.47 -0.32 -11.18
C ASP A 232 -4.41 0.40 -12.15
N LEU A 233 -5.66 -0.02 -12.13
CA LEU A 233 -6.77 0.58 -12.86
C LEU A 233 -7.77 1.12 -11.83
N PRO A 234 -7.53 2.32 -11.28
CA PRO A 234 -8.47 3.00 -10.39
C PRO A 234 -9.69 3.51 -11.18
N ARG A 235 -10.85 3.65 -10.51
CA ARG A 235 -12.06 4.17 -11.15
C ARG A 235 -12.02 5.69 -11.40
N ASP A 236 -11.23 6.40 -10.60
CA ASP A 236 -11.24 7.84 -10.40
C ASP A 236 -9.89 8.50 -10.73
N SER A 237 -9.03 7.82 -11.48
CA SER A 237 -7.73 8.34 -11.93
C SER A 237 -7.25 7.60 -13.17
N ASP A 238 -6.18 8.11 -13.78
CA ASP A 238 -5.50 7.43 -14.88
C ASP A 238 -4.88 6.10 -14.42
N PRO A 239 -4.67 5.14 -15.34
CA PRO A 239 -3.90 3.93 -15.04
C PRO A 239 -2.53 4.24 -14.42
N ILE A 240 -2.16 3.51 -13.37
CA ILE A 240 -0.90 3.69 -12.65
C ILE A 240 -0.01 2.47 -12.87
N VAL A 241 1.18 2.68 -13.40
CA VAL A 241 2.22 1.66 -13.49
C VAL A 241 3.20 1.86 -12.34
N ARG A 242 3.55 0.77 -11.68
CA ARG A 242 4.49 0.74 -10.56
C ARG A 242 5.60 -0.27 -10.82
N LEU A 243 6.83 0.15 -10.56
CA LEU A 243 8.01 -0.70 -10.56
C LEU A 243 8.66 -0.60 -9.18
N GLY A 244 8.95 -1.75 -8.56
CA GLY A 244 9.62 -1.80 -7.27
C GLY A 244 10.76 -2.82 -7.29
N ALA A 245 11.86 -2.50 -6.62
CA ALA A 245 13.01 -3.39 -6.45
C ALA A 245 13.41 -3.44 -4.96
N GLU A 246 13.54 -4.65 -4.42
CA GLU A 246 14.02 -4.93 -3.06
C GLU A 246 15.31 -5.74 -3.13
N TYR A 247 16.32 -5.37 -2.33
CA TYR A 247 17.54 -6.14 -2.14
C TYR A 247 17.79 -6.41 -0.66
N ARG A 248 18.06 -7.67 -0.31
CA ARG A 248 18.30 -8.16 1.06
C ARG A 248 19.64 -8.87 1.24
N GLY A 249 20.58 -8.67 0.32
CA GLY A 249 21.82 -9.47 0.29
C GLY A 249 22.93 -8.96 1.22
N PHE A 250 22.71 -7.87 1.96
CA PHE A 250 23.72 -7.27 2.84
C PHE A 250 23.30 -7.34 4.31
N GLY A 251 23.52 -8.52 4.93
CA GLY A 251 23.31 -8.74 6.36
C GLY A 251 21.83 -8.56 6.78
N PRO A 252 21.55 -7.86 7.90
CA PRO A 252 20.18 -7.62 8.35
C PRO A 252 19.46 -6.52 7.55
N PHE A 253 20.13 -5.87 6.60
CA PHE A 253 19.59 -4.71 5.91
C PHE A 253 18.82 -5.10 4.64
N ALA A 254 17.78 -4.32 4.35
CA ALA A 254 17.07 -4.33 3.09
C ALA A 254 17.11 -2.94 2.47
N LEU A 255 17.41 -2.85 1.17
CA LEU A 255 17.34 -1.62 0.40
C LEU A 255 16.23 -1.73 -0.63
N ARG A 256 15.50 -0.63 -0.83
CA ARG A 256 14.32 -0.58 -1.69
C ARG A 256 14.33 0.70 -2.50
N ALA A 257 13.95 0.56 -3.76
CA ALA A 257 13.63 1.67 -4.62
C ALA A 257 12.41 1.31 -5.46
N GLY A 258 11.60 2.30 -5.80
CA GLY A 258 10.49 2.12 -6.71
C GLY A 258 10.10 3.40 -7.42
N TYR A 259 9.37 3.24 -8.50
CA TYR A 259 8.77 4.33 -9.24
C TYR A 259 7.29 4.05 -9.51
N ARG A 260 6.42 5.05 -9.35
CA ARG A 260 5.04 4.98 -9.84
C ARG A 260 4.71 6.15 -10.74
N THR A 261 3.92 5.89 -11.77
CA THR A 261 3.41 6.93 -12.67
C THR A 261 2.29 7.72 -12.01
N PHE A 262 2.06 8.92 -12.52
CA PHE A 262 0.90 9.75 -12.18
C PHE A 262 0.37 10.39 -13.46
N GLY A 263 -0.94 10.69 -13.48
CA GLY A 263 -1.53 11.49 -14.54
C GLY A 263 -0.84 12.86 -14.66
N GLY A 264 -0.72 13.37 -15.88
CA GLY A 264 0.01 14.61 -16.18
C GLY A 264 -0.47 15.80 -15.34
N GLY A 265 -1.78 15.98 -15.23
CA GLY A 265 -2.38 17.07 -14.43
C GLY A 265 -2.05 16.98 -12.93
N GLN A 266 -2.10 15.78 -12.35
CA GLN A 266 -1.74 15.59 -10.93
C GLN A 266 -0.26 15.87 -10.69
N ARG A 267 0.60 15.37 -11.58
CA ARG A 267 2.05 15.58 -11.47
C ARG A 267 2.42 17.06 -11.58
N ASP A 268 1.87 17.77 -12.56
CA ASP A 268 2.20 19.18 -12.77
C ASP A 268 1.68 20.07 -11.63
N ALA A 269 0.53 19.73 -11.04
CA ALA A 269 0.02 20.41 -9.84
C ALA A 269 0.95 20.23 -8.62
N VAL A 270 1.39 18.99 -8.34
CA VAL A 270 2.30 18.71 -7.20
C VAL A 270 3.70 19.31 -7.41
N LEU A 271 4.16 19.38 -8.65
CA LEU A 271 5.43 20.01 -9.00
C LEU A 271 5.34 21.54 -9.05
N GLY A 272 4.17 22.15 -8.82
CA GLY A 272 3.99 23.60 -8.77
C GLY A 272 3.84 24.28 -10.13
N LYS A 273 3.93 23.55 -11.25
CA LYS A 273 3.95 24.13 -12.60
C LYS A 273 2.68 24.88 -12.95
N THR A 274 1.54 24.45 -12.42
CA THR A 274 0.25 25.13 -12.60
C THR A 274 0.16 26.45 -11.86
N LEU A 275 1.01 26.66 -10.84
CA LEU A 275 1.10 27.87 -10.02
C LEU A 275 2.27 28.77 -10.44
N GLY A 276 2.97 28.44 -11.53
CA GLY A 276 4.16 29.17 -11.98
C GLY A 276 5.40 28.94 -11.12
N THR A 277 5.36 27.98 -10.18
CA THR A 277 6.52 27.52 -9.41
C THR A 277 7.04 26.20 -9.98
N THR A 278 8.22 25.76 -9.56
CA THR A 278 8.73 24.44 -9.95
C THR A 278 9.54 23.89 -8.80
N ALA A 279 9.17 22.69 -8.37
CA ALA A 279 9.93 21.96 -7.36
C ALA A 279 11.41 21.88 -7.77
N SER A 280 12.33 21.93 -6.81
CA SER A 280 13.76 21.96 -7.09
C SER A 280 14.51 20.82 -6.43
N GLY A 281 15.50 20.25 -7.13
CA GLY A 281 16.43 19.28 -6.56
C GLY A 281 15.77 17.91 -6.37
N PHE A 282 15.88 17.30 -5.19
CA PHE A 282 15.36 15.94 -4.97
C PHE A 282 13.82 15.86 -5.06
N THR A 283 13.10 16.96 -4.85
CA THR A 283 11.63 16.99 -4.90
C THR A 283 11.05 16.94 -6.31
N GLU A 284 11.86 17.20 -7.35
CA GLU A 284 11.46 17.05 -8.76
C GLU A 284 11.18 15.60 -9.17
N PHE A 285 11.80 14.64 -8.47
CA PHE A 285 11.64 13.22 -8.71
C PHE A 285 10.33 12.68 -8.13
N TYR A 286 9.23 13.42 -8.34
CA TYR A 286 7.89 12.97 -7.95
C TYR A 286 7.58 11.62 -8.58
N GLY A 287 7.24 10.65 -7.73
CA GLY A 287 7.01 9.26 -8.13
C GLY A 287 8.16 8.33 -7.83
N LEU A 288 9.34 8.83 -7.47
CA LEU A 288 10.40 8.03 -6.88
C LEU A 288 10.09 7.71 -5.41
N PHE A 289 10.35 6.47 -5.02
CA PHE A 289 10.23 6.00 -3.65
C PHE A 289 11.51 5.29 -3.29
N MET A 290 11.99 5.50 -2.07
CA MET A 290 13.16 4.81 -1.55
C MET A 290 12.85 4.32 -0.15
N GLY A 291 13.47 3.21 0.24
CA GLY A 291 13.30 2.68 1.58
C GLY A 291 14.46 1.82 2.04
N MET A 292 14.60 1.73 3.35
CA MET A 292 15.56 0.88 4.03
C MET A 292 14.84 0.07 5.10
N GLY A 293 15.27 -1.16 5.32
CA GLY A 293 14.76 -2.03 6.36
C GLY A 293 15.88 -2.63 7.19
N LEU A 294 15.66 -2.80 8.49
CA LEU A 294 16.51 -3.56 9.40
C LEU A 294 15.71 -4.77 9.90
N GLN A 295 16.19 -5.97 9.59
CA GLN A 295 15.60 -7.23 10.02
C GLN A 295 16.25 -7.68 11.33
N THR A 296 15.43 -7.99 12.32
CA THR A 296 15.86 -8.48 13.63
C THR A 296 15.18 -9.83 13.92
N LYS A 297 15.62 -10.52 14.97
CA LYS A 297 14.96 -11.77 15.41
C LYS A 297 13.50 -11.55 15.85
N LEU A 298 13.18 -10.35 16.34
CA LEU A 298 11.86 -9.99 16.86
C LEU A 298 10.93 -9.37 15.80
N GLY A 299 11.44 -9.07 14.59
CA GLY A 299 10.65 -8.43 13.54
C GLY A 299 11.49 -7.55 12.62
N ASN A 300 10.99 -6.36 12.28
CA ASN A 300 11.61 -5.47 11.31
C ASN A 300 11.34 -3.99 11.64
N ILE A 301 12.30 -3.14 11.31
CA ILE A 301 12.14 -1.68 11.32
C ILE A 301 12.30 -1.24 9.88
N ASP A 302 11.29 -0.61 9.29
CA ASP A 302 11.34 -0.13 7.91
C ASP A 302 11.12 1.38 7.88
N TYR A 303 11.89 2.05 7.03
CA TYR A 303 11.79 3.46 6.76
C TYR A 303 11.63 3.68 5.26
N ALA A 304 10.78 4.62 4.87
CA ALA A 304 10.61 5.03 3.49
C ALA A 304 10.53 6.56 3.37
N ILE A 305 11.05 7.04 2.25
CA ILE A 305 11.04 8.44 1.87
C ILE A 305 10.47 8.58 0.46
N MET A 306 9.67 9.62 0.27
CA MET A 306 9.08 9.93 -1.02
C MET A 306 9.05 11.45 -1.24
N PRO A 307 9.51 11.94 -2.39
CA PRO A 307 9.38 13.35 -2.74
C PRO A 307 7.96 13.69 -3.18
N TYR A 308 7.45 14.84 -2.70
CA TYR A 308 6.13 15.40 -2.98
C TYR A 308 6.23 16.80 -3.61
N GLY A 309 7.22 17.03 -4.48
CA GLY A 309 7.37 18.31 -5.18
C GLY A 309 7.48 19.49 -4.22
N GLU A 310 6.69 20.53 -4.46
CA GLU A 310 6.65 21.76 -3.65
C GLU A 310 6.25 21.50 -2.18
N LEU A 311 5.55 20.40 -1.90
CA LEU A 311 5.18 20.05 -0.53
C LEU A 311 6.37 19.50 0.27
N GLY A 312 7.49 19.19 -0.37
CA GLY A 312 8.70 18.69 0.28
C GLY A 312 8.78 17.16 0.30
N LEU A 313 9.26 16.59 1.40
CA LEU A 313 9.51 15.17 1.55
C LEU A 313 8.55 14.56 2.57
N ALA A 314 7.94 13.44 2.24
CA ALA A 314 7.21 12.65 3.22
C ALA A 314 8.06 11.48 3.71
N HIS A 315 7.96 11.22 5.01
CA HIS A 315 8.73 10.21 5.70
C HIS A 315 7.78 9.23 6.39
N ARG A 316 8.07 7.94 6.25
CA ARG A 316 7.27 6.88 6.87
C ARG A 316 8.17 5.94 7.65
N LEU A 317 7.78 5.66 8.88
CA LEU A 317 8.42 4.68 9.76
C LEU A 317 7.43 3.57 10.07
N SER A 318 7.90 2.32 10.00
CA SER A 318 7.14 1.13 10.36
C SER A 318 7.92 0.24 11.31
N LEU A 319 7.23 -0.29 12.31
CA LEU A 319 7.73 -1.28 13.25
C LEU A 319 6.90 -2.56 13.09
N GLY A 320 7.55 -3.60 12.59
CA GLY A 320 7.04 -4.96 12.53
C GLY A 320 7.54 -5.77 13.73
N LEU A 321 6.64 -6.44 14.43
CA LEU A 321 6.95 -7.35 15.53
C LEU A 321 6.38 -8.74 15.26
N ARG A 322 7.07 -9.78 15.72
CA ARG A 322 6.65 -11.17 15.59
C ARG A 322 6.78 -11.89 16.93
N PHE A 323 5.75 -12.63 17.33
CA PHE A 323 5.71 -13.31 18.62
C PHE A 323 4.75 -14.51 18.62
N GLY A 324 4.77 -15.32 19.69
CA GLY A 324 3.81 -16.42 19.89
C GLY A 324 4.06 -17.69 19.08
N ALA A 325 5.27 -17.87 18.54
CA ALA A 325 5.69 -19.10 17.90
C ALA A 325 5.75 -20.26 18.92
N SER A 326 5.04 -21.37 18.69
CA SER A 326 5.16 -22.57 19.53
C SER A 326 6.52 -23.23 19.28
N SER A 327 7.37 -23.24 20.31
CA SER A 327 8.54 -24.12 20.38
C SER A 327 8.04 -25.53 20.63
N ASN A 328 7.95 -26.37 19.59
CA ASN A 328 7.88 -27.82 19.79
C ASN A 328 9.23 -28.26 20.38
N LYS A 329 9.39 -28.18 21.72
CA LYS A 329 10.37 -28.98 22.42
C LYS A 329 9.88 -30.42 22.27
N GLY A 330 10.56 -31.18 21.41
CA GLY A 330 10.34 -32.61 21.29
C GLY A 330 10.35 -33.25 22.67
N SER A 331 9.39 -34.15 22.89
CA SER A 331 9.39 -35.08 24.01
C SER A 331 10.72 -35.84 24.01
N SER A 332 11.63 -35.45 24.89
CA SER A 332 12.65 -36.36 25.41
C SER A 332 12.10 -36.96 26.70
N ASP A 333 11.95 -38.28 26.68
CA ASP A 333 11.88 -39.19 27.82
C ASP A 333 10.74 -39.02 28.83
N LYS A 334 9.75 -39.92 28.76
CA LYS A 334 9.67 -41.13 29.60
C LYS A 334 8.57 -42.06 29.12
#